data_AF-A0A1H9R462-F1
#
_entry.id   AF-A0A1H9R462-F1
#
_cell.length_a   1.000
_cell.length_b   1.000
_cell.length_c   1.000
_cell.angle_alpha   90.00
_cell.angle_beta   90.00
_cell.angle_gamma   90.00
#
_symmetry.space_group_name_H-M   'P 1'
#
loop_
_entity.id
_entity.type
_entity.pdbx_description
1 polymer ?
#
loop_
_entity_poly.entity_id
_entity_poly.type
_entity_poly.pdbx_seq_one_letter_code
_entity_poly.pdbx_strand_id
1 'polypeptide(L)'
;MSFTLDEAIALADSAHRGAVELGHRRGGDRRYAVRRLAEAAGYGPAYQVVAALHDDDEERGLGPLLLHRARDVGAPPEVVAALDSITRRPDPDGPSGWEDYQGSLVPRAAADDIGRVVMLLDGLVAMLPWHAQEPAEAWRLHVELRHVPAQATLLAAEALRRADGLPGSFPVERGAFVRWGIALETRLRGSA
;
A
#
# COMPACT_ATOMS: atom_id res chain seq x y z
N MET A 1 -23.92 6.68 -7.89
CA MET A 1 -23.75 5.67 -6.82
C MET A 1 -22.41 5.94 -6.17
N SER A 2 -22.30 5.93 -4.84
CA SER A 2 -21.03 6.13 -4.15
C SER A 2 -20.28 4.80 -4.10
N PHE A 3 -19.11 4.73 -4.70
CA PHE A 3 -18.23 3.55 -4.62
C PHE A 3 -17.88 3.24 -3.15
N THR A 4 -18.13 2.01 -2.74
CA THR A 4 -18.03 1.53 -1.35
C THR A 4 -16.80 0.64 -1.14
N LEU A 5 -16.48 0.37 0.13
CA LEU A 5 -15.43 -0.58 0.49
C LEU A 5 -15.74 -2.00 0.00
N ASP A 6 -17.00 -2.43 0.08
CA ASP A 6 -17.41 -3.76 -0.37
C ASP A 6 -17.25 -3.92 -1.90
N GLU A 7 -17.61 -2.88 -2.66
CA GLU A 7 -17.37 -2.84 -4.11
C GLU A 7 -15.88 -2.84 -4.44
N ALA A 8 -15.07 -2.11 -3.67
CA ALA A 8 -13.63 -2.12 -3.81
C ALA A 8 -13.05 -3.52 -3.56
N ILE A 9 -13.46 -4.21 -2.49
CA ILE A 9 -13.05 -5.58 -2.19
C ILE A 9 -13.48 -6.53 -3.31
N ALA A 10 -14.73 -6.47 -3.76
CA ALA A 10 -15.24 -7.32 -4.84
C ALA A 10 -14.47 -7.11 -6.15
N LEU A 11 -14.12 -5.86 -6.48
CA LEU A 11 -13.30 -5.51 -7.62
C LEU A 11 -11.88 -6.10 -7.49
N ALA A 12 -11.26 -5.91 -6.33
CA ALA A 12 -9.95 -6.44 -5.99
C ALA A 12 -9.92 -7.97 -6.14
N ASP A 13 -10.87 -8.66 -5.53
CA ASP A 13 -10.99 -10.11 -5.58
C ASP A 13 -11.23 -10.59 -7.01
N SER A 14 -12.04 -9.86 -7.79
CA SER A 14 -12.26 -10.19 -9.19
C SER A 14 -11.00 -10.10 -10.05
N ALA A 15 -10.13 -9.13 -9.79
CA ALA A 15 -8.86 -9.03 -10.50
C ALA A 15 -7.91 -10.16 -10.11
N HIS A 16 -7.97 -10.62 -8.85
CA HIS A 16 -7.11 -11.65 -8.30
C HIS A 16 -7.60 -13.09 -8.50
N ARG A 17 -8.85 -13.32 -8.96
CA ARG A 17 -9.34 -14.69 -9.20
C ARG A 17 -8.50 -15.48 -10.21
N GLY A 18 -7.97 -14.82 -11.26
CA GLY A 18 -7.03 -15.46 -12.19
C GLY A 18 -5.61 -15.64 -11.65
N ALA A 19 -5.28 -14.96 -10.55
CA ALA A 19 -3.95 -14.95 -9.93
C ALA A 19 -3.69 -16.15 -9.01
N VAL A 20 -4.75 -16.68 -8.37
CA VAL A 20 -4.70 -17.80 -7.41
C VAL A 20 -4.52 -19.15 -8.12
N GLU A 21 -5.04 -19.30 -9.34
CA GLU A 21 -4.93 -20.54 -10.13
C GLU A 21 -3.49 -20.83 -10.60
N LEU A 22 -2.63 -19.79 -10.65
CA LEU A 22 -1.22 -19.89 -11.02
C LEU A 22 -0.30 -20.20 -9.84
N GLY A 23 -0.82 -20.68 -8.71
CA GLY A 23 -0.04 -21.17 -7.57
C GLY A 23 0.65 -20.10 -6.73
N HIS A 24 0.24 -18.84 -6.86
CA HIS A 24 0.80 -17.73 -6.08
C HIS A 24 0.05 -17.59 -4.75
N ARG A 25 0.80 -17.38 -3.65
CA ARG A 25 0.22 -17.14 -2.32
C ARG A 25 -0.81 -16.01 -2.44
N ARG A 26 -1.95 -16.17 -1.75
CA ARG A 26 -3.08 -15.24 -1.79
C ARG A 26 -2.60 -13.81 -1.53
N GLY A 27 -2.52 -12.97 -2.56
CA GLY A 27 -2.42 -11.50 -2.44
C GLY A 27 -3.57 -10.89 -1.63
N GLY A 28 -4.55 -11.69 -1.23
CA GLY A 28 -5.56 -11.36 -0.24
C GLY A 28 -5.02 -11.13 1.18
N ASP A 29 -3.88 -11.72 1.60
CA ASP A 29 -3.41 -11.57 2.99
C ASP A 29 -2.80 -10.17 3.25
N ARG A 30 -1.95 -9.70 2.33
CA ARG A 30 -1.29 -8.39 2.46
C ARG A 30 -2.25 -7.22 2.34
N ARG A 31 -3.10 -7.21 1.30
CA ARG A 31 -4.10 -6.14 1.10
C ARG A 31 -5.11 -6.08 2.24
N TYR A 32 -5.53 -7.24 2.74
CA TYR A 32 -6.37 -7.34 3.92
C TYR A 32 -5.67 -6.80 5.17
N ALA A 33 -4.39 -7.13 5.39
CA ALA A 33 -3.61 -6.64 6.52
C ALA A 33 -3.46 -5.10 6.49
N VAL A 34 -3.12 -4.52 5.34
CA VAL A 34 -3.01 -3.06 5.17
C VAL A 34 -4.34 -2.38 5.44
N ARG A 35 -5.46 -2.91 4.90
CA ARG A 35 -6.81 -2.39 5.16
C ARG A 35 -7.14 -2.42 6.66
N ARG A 36 -6.87 -3.54 7.34
CA ARG A 36 -7.10 -3.66 8.79
C ARG A 36 -6.27 -2.69 9.60
N LEU A 37 -5.01 -2.45 9.21
CA LEU A 37 -4.17 -1.45 9.87
C LEU A 37 -4.70 -0.04 9.64
N ALA A 38 -5.17 0.28 8.43
CA ALA A 38 -5.77 1.58 8.13
C ALA A 38 -7.02 1.82 9.01
N GLU A 39 -7.91 0.82 9.09
CA GLU A 39 -9.09 0.85 9.95
C GLU A 39 -8.73 1.02 11.43
N ALA A 40 -7.79 0.21 11.93
CA ALA A 40 -7.38 0.24 13.33
C ALA A 40 -6.67 1.53 13.74
N ALA A 41 -5.98 2.18 12.79
CA ALA A 41 -5.37 3.49 12.98
C ALA A 41 -6.38 4.64 12.89
N GLY A 42 -7.66 4.35 12.66
CA GLY A 42 -8.74 5.34 12.59
C GLY A 42 -8.81 6.11 11.28
N TYR A 43 -8.20 5.60 10.19
CA TYR A 43 -8.30 6.24 8.90
C TYR A 43 -9.68 6.04 8.27
N GLY A 44 -10.14 7.10 7.59
CA GLY A 44 -11.47 7.15 6.98
C GLY A 44 -11.67 6.20 5.80
N PRO A 45 -12.90 6.10 5.27
CA PRO A 45 -13.26 5.11 4.25
C PRO A 45 -12.39 5.14 2.99
N ALA A 46 -11.96 6.32 2.52
CA ALA A 46 -11.12 6.45 1.33
C ALA A 46 -9.77 5.70 1.48
N TYR A 47 -9.14 5.76 2.65
CA TYR A 47 -7.90 5.04 2.93
C TYR A 47 -8.09 3.54 2.89
N GLN A 48 -9.22 3.05 3.42
CA GLN A 48 -9.55 1.63 3.44
C GLN A 48 -9.86 1.10 2.03
N VAL A 49 -10.54 1.91 1.21
CA VAL A 49 -10.80 1.61 -0.21
C VAL A 49 -9.49 1.52 -0.98
N VAL A 50 -8.61 2.52 -0.84
CA VAL A 50 -7.30 2.50 -1.51
C VAL A 50 -6.45 1.33 -0.98
N ALA A 51 -6.49 1.04 0.31
CA ALA A 51 -5.83 -0.15 0.88
C ALA A 51 -6.41 -1.48 0.39
N ALA A 52 -7.69 -1.56 0.01
CA ALA A 52 -8.27 -2.76 -0.58
C ALA A 52 -7.82 -2.95 -2.05
N LEU A 53 -7.61 -1.84 -2.76
CA LEU A 53 -7.30 -1.81 -4.18
C LEU A 53 -5.81 -1.65 -4.51
N HIS A 54 -4.96 -1.27 -3.55
CA HIS A 54 -3.53 -1.25 -3.76
C HIS A 54 -3.05 -2.67 -4.04
N ASP A 55 -2.13 -2.79 -4.99
CA ASP A 55 -1.56 -4.05 -5.39
C ASP A 55 -0.10 -3.81 -5.75
N ASP A 56 0.76 -4.73 -5.32
CA ASP A 56 2.19 -4.71 -5.58
C ASP A 56 2.62 -5.79 -6.59
N ASP A 57 1.67 -6.57 -7.13
CA ASP A 57 1.93 -7.54 -8.21
C ASP A 57 2.11 -6.82 -9.56
N GLU A 58 3.33 -6.32 -9.75
CA GLU A 58 3.79 -5.64 -10.97
C GLU A 58 3.87 -6.58 -12.17
N GLU A 59 4.23 -7.86 -11.96
CA GLU A 59 4.38 -8.84 -13.04
C GLU A 59 3.07 -9.07 -13.80
N ARG A 60 1.94 -8.93 -13.10
CA ARG A 60 0.60 -9.10 -13.69
C ARG A 60 -0.06 -7.80 -14.12
N GLY A 61 0.57 -6.66 -13.84
CA GLY A 61 0.00 -5.34 -14.15
C GLY A 61 -1.37 -5.12 -13.48
N LEU A 62 -1.60 -5.71 -12.30
CA LEU A 62 -2.88 -5.64 -11.62
C LEU A 62 -3.17 -4.23 -11.09
N GLY A 63 -2.15 -3.50 -10.64
CA GLY A 63 -2.28 -2.10 -10.22
C GLY A 63 -2.94 -1.23 -11.31
N PRO A 64 -2.36 -1.12 -12.52
CA PRO A 64 -2.98 -0.40 -13.64
C PRO A 64 -4.40 -0.87 -13.98
N LEU A 65 -4.66 -2.18 -13.93
CA LEU A 65 -5.99 -2.74 -14.18
C LEU A 65 -7.00 -2.29 -13.12
N LEU A 66 -6.64 -2.35 -11.83
CA LEU A 66 -7.49 -1.93 -10.71
C LEU A 66 -7.75 -0.43 -10.76
N LEU A 67 -6.74 0.37 -11.06
CA LEU A 67 -6.88 1.81 -11.28
C LEU A 67 -7.86 2.12 -12.42
N HIS A 68 -7.71 1.45 -13.56
CA HIS A 68 -8.64 1.65 -14.69
C HIS A 68 -10.07 1.25 -14.33
N ARG A 69 -10.25 0.08 -13.71
CA ARG A 69 -11.59 -0.38 -13.32
C ARG A 69 -12.22 0.52 -12.25
N ALA A 70 -11.44 1.04 -11.31
CA ALA A 70 -11.93 2.00 -10.31
C ALA A 70 -12.45 3.28 -10.98
N ARG A 71 -11.78 3.76 -12.04
CA ARG A 71 -12.27 4.89 -12.86
C ARG A 71 -13.58 4.55 -13.57
N ASP A 72 -13.66 3.38 -14.19
CA ASP A 72 -14.82 2.96 -14.98
C ASP A 72 -16.09 2.81 -14.14
N VAL A 73 -15.96 2.35 -12.89
CA VAL A 73 -17.08 2.21 -11.96
C VAL A 73 -17.41 3.50 -11.19
N GLY A 74 -16.69 4.59 -11.48
CA GLY A 74 -16.95 5.91 -10.89
C GLY A 74 -16.51 6.05 -9.44
N ALA A 75 -15.35 5.48 -9.08
CA ALA A 75 -14.74 5.71 -7.76
C ALA A 75 -14.50 7.21 -7.50
N PRO A 76 -14.59 7.67 -6.23
CA PRO A 76 -14.34 9.05 -5.86
C PRO A 76 -13.00 9.59 -6.39
N PRO A 77 -12.94 10.86 -6.83
CA PRO A 77 -11.71 11.45 -7.37
C PRO A 77 -10.50 11.30 -6.45
N GLU A 78 -10.68 11.43 -5.14
CA GLU A 78 -9.63 11.27 -4.14
C GLU A 78 -9.10 9.82 -4.06
N VAL A 79 -9.96 8.82 -4.25
CA VAL A 79 -9.57 7.41 -4.31
C VAL A 79 -8.79 7.14 -5.59
N VAL A 80 -9.25 7.68 -6.73
CA VAL A 80 -8.58 7.52 -8.03
C VAL A 80 -7.22 8.22 -8.02
N ALA A 81 -7.11 9.42 -7.46
CA ALA A 81 -5.86 10.16 -7.34
C ALA A 81 -4.85 9.40 -6.46
N ALA A 82 -5.31 8.89 -5.31
CA ALA A 82 -4.49 8.11 -4.41
C ALA A 82 -4.02 6.79 -5.06
N LEU A 83 -4.92 6.04 -5.71
CA LEU A 83 -4.55 4.83 -6.45
C LEU A 83 -3.57 5.13 -7.57
N ASP A 84 -3.79 6.20 -8.33
CA ASP A 84 -2.86 6.62 -9.36
C ASP A 84 -1.48 6.82 -8.72
N SER A 85 -1.38 7.60 -7.64
CA SER A 85 -0.13 7.95 -6.96
C SER A 85 0.72 6.75 -6.51
N ILE A 86 0.09 5.61 -6.18
CA ILE A 86 0.76 4.40 -5.69
C ILE A 86 0.82 3.27 -6.73
N THR A 87 0.20 3.45 -7.89
CA THR A 87 0.24 2.47 -8.99
C THR A 87 1.45 2.73 -9.87
N ARG A 88 2.33 1.72 -9.99
CA ARG A 88 3.49 1.77 -10.86
C ARG A 88 3.07 1.84 -12.33
N ARG A 89 3.64 2.77 -13.08
CA ARG A 89 3.34 3.02 -14.50
C ARG A 89 4.25 2.21 -15.43
N PRO A 90 3.73 1.66 -16.54
CA PRO A 90 4.58 1.07 -17.56
C PRO A 90 5.55 2.11 -18.13
N ASP A 91 6.79 1.70 -18.30
CA ASP A 91 7.85 2.49 -18.92
C ASP A 91 8.63 1.59 -19.89
N PRO A 92 8.26 1.57 -21.19
CA PRO A 92 8.86 0.67 -22.17
C PRO A 92 10.34 0.96 -22.42
N ASP A 93 10.80 2.16 -22.10
CA ASP A 93 12.20 2.59 -22.26
C ASP A 93 13.02 2.33 -20.98
N GLY A 94 12.35 2.03 -19.86
CA GLY A 94 12.95 1.70 -18.58
C GLY A 94 13.54 0.28 -18.55
N PRO A 95 14.59 0.04 -17.75
CA PRO A 95 15.29 -1.25 -17.71
C PRO A 95 14.43 -2.42 -17.21
N SER A 96 13.31 -2.11 -16.55
CA SER A 96 12.36 -3.10 -16.03
C SER A 96 11.03 -3.14 -16.78
N GLY A 97 10.82 -2.29 -17.79
CA GLY A 97 9.51 -2.10 -18.42
C GLY A 97 8.51 -1.29 -17.57
N TRP A 98 8.95 -0.80 -16.42
CA TRP A 98 8.17 -0.07 -15.42
C TRP A 98 8.95 1.15 -14.89
N GLU A 99 8.24 2.22 -14.54
CA GLU A 99 8.83 3.46 -14.00
C GLU A 99 9.72 3.18 -12.80
N ASP A 100 10.74 3.99 -12.53
CA ASP A 100 11.64 3.73 -11.40
C ASP A 100 10.91 3.81 -10.03
N TYR A 101 11.04 2.77 -9.21
CA TYR A 101 10.32 2.66 -7.94
C TYR A 101 10.75 3.75 -6.95
N GLN A 102 12.07 3.91 -6.73
CA GLN A 102 12.59 4.86 -5.74
C GLN A 102 12.59 6.30 -6.24
N GLY A 103 12.92 6.51 -7.52
CA GLY A 103 13.07 7.83 -8.13
C GLY A 103 11.79 8.42 -8.69
N SER A 104 10.75 7.62 -8.95
CA SER A 104 9.48 8.11 -9.53
C SER A 104 8.26 7.76 -8.69
N LEU A 105 8.01 6.47 -8.42
CA LEU A 105 6.79 6.05 -7.72
C LEU A 105 6.73 6.56 -6.28
N VAL A 106 7.79 6.33 -5.49
CA VAL A 106 7.83 6.72 -4.07
C VAL A 106 7.65 8.24 -3.88
N PRO A 107 8.35 9.13 -4.62
CA PRO A 107 8.11 10.57 -4.54
C PRO A 107 6.68 10.98 -4.90
N ARG A 108 6.09 10.33 -5.91
CA ARG A 108 4.72 10.59 -6.35
C ARG A 108 3.69 10.19 -5.31
N ALA A 109 3.87 9.03 -4.68
CA ALA A 109 3.06 8.61 -3.55
C ALA A 109 3.26 9.48 -2.32
N ALA A 110 4.49 9.94 -2.05
CA ALA A 110 4.79 10.82 -0.93
C ALA A 110 4.04 12.16 -0.99
N ALA A 111 3.76 12.65 -2.20
CA ALA A 111 3.01 13.88 -2.42
C ALA A 111 1.49 13.73 -2.21
N ASP A 112 0.94 12.51 -2.28
CA ASP A 112 -0.48 12.24 -2.05
C ASP A 112 -0.73 11.81 -0.59
N ASP A 113 -1.77 12.35 0.04
CA ASP A 113 -2.04 12.08 1.46
C ASP A 113 -2.41 10.61 1.72
N ILE A 114 -3.34 10.08 0.94
CA ILE A 114 -3.83 8.71 1.09
C ILE A 114 -2.78 7.74 0.57
N GLY A 115 -2.18 8.03 -0.59
CA GLY A 115 -1.15 7.23 -1.20
C GLY A 115 0.06 7.03 -0.29
N ARG A 116 0.56 8.11 0.32
CA ARG A 116 1.67 8.06 1.29
C ARG A 116 1.36 7.15 2.46
N VAL A 117 0.17 7.29 3.06
CA VAL A 117 -0.25 6.47 4.21
C VAL A 117 -0.38 5.01 3.81
N VAL A 118 -1.02 4.71 2.68
CA VAL A 118 -1.19 3.31 2.23
C VAL A 118 0.16 2.67 1.94
N MET A 119 1.10 3.35 1.29
CA MET A 119 2.46 2.81 1.08
C MET A 119 3.25 2.63 2.38
N LEU A 120 3.07 3.51 3.37
CA LEU A 120 3.70 3.33 4.69
C LEU A 120 3.17 2.10 5.41
N LEU A 121 1.85 1.89 5.37
CA LEU A 121 1.20 0.71 5.95
C LEU A 121 1.58 -0.57 5.19
N ASP A 122 1.67 -0.51 3.87
CA ASP A 122 2.11 -1.64 3.04
C ASP A 122 3.56 -2.06 3.36
N GLY A 123 4.49 -1.09 3.39
CA GLY A 123 5.87 -1.34 3.79
C GLY A 123 5.98 -1.83 5.23
N LEU A 124 5.09 -1.38 6.13
CA LEU A 124 5.01 -1.91 7.49
C LEU A 124 4.61 -3.39 7.48
N VAL A 125 3.56 -3.77 6.75
CA VAL A 125 3.11 -5.17 6.64
C VAL A 125 4.21 -6.05 6.07
N ALA A 126 4.95 -5.58 5.05
CA ALA A 126 6.07 -6.31 4.46
C ALA A 126 7.21 -6.60 5.45
N MET A 127 7.39 -5.75 6.47
CA MET A 127 8.42 -5.90 7.49
C MET A 127 7.97 -6.72 8.71
N LEU A 128 6.67 -7.00 8.86
CA LEU A 128 6.19 -7.73 10.03
C LEU A 128 6.71 -9.18 10.01
N PRO A 129 7.20 -9.72 11.15
CA PRO A 129 7.90 -11.01 11.22
C PRO A 129 7.11 -12.21 10.66
N TRP A 130 5.78 -12.10 10.64
CA TRP A 130 4.87 -13.17 10.25
C TRP A 130 4.63 -13.23 8.72
N HIS A 131 4.92 -12.15 7.99
CA HIS A 131 4.95 -12.15 6.52
C HIS A 131 6.31 -12.57 5.96
N ALA A 132 7.35 -12.68 6.81
CA ALA A 132 8.69 -13.13 6.45
C ALA A 132 8.79 -14.66 6.25
N GLN A 133 7.79 -15.29 5.64
CA GLN A 133 7.85 -16.70 5.20
C GLN A 133 8.66 -16.88 3.91
N GLU A 134 9.51 -15.90 3.58
CA GLU A 134 10.39 -15.92 2.43
C GLU A 134 11.80 -16.36 2.84
N PRO A 135 12.57 -16.95 1.93
CA PRO A 135 13.99 -17.15 2.14
C PRO A 135 14.66 -15.83 2.57
N ALA A 136 15.60 -15.88 3.51
CA ALA A 136 16.23 -14.69 4.09
C ALA A 136 16.79 -13.71 3.04
N GLU A 137 17.27 -14.22 1.91
CA GLU A 137 17.77 -13.41 0.79
C GLU A 137 16.65 -12.68 0.04
N ALA A 138 15.52 -13.35 -0.22
CA ALA A 138 14.34 -12.73 -0.83
C ALA A 138 13.75 -11.66 0.10
N TRP A 139 13.67 -11.96 1.40
CA TRP A 139 13.27 -10.98 2.41
C TRP A 139 14.22 -9.78 2.44
N ARG A 140 15.53 -9.99 2.38
CA ARG A 140 16.51 -8.90 2.36
C ARG A 140 16.35 -8.01 1.13
N LEU A 141 16.21 -8.59 -0.06
CA LEU A 141 16.01 -7.82 -1.30
C LEU A 141 14.70 -7.02 -1.25
N HIS A 142 13.61 -7.65 -0.79
CA HIS A 142 12.30 -7.02 -0.73
C HIS A 142 12.20 -5.95 0.37
N VAL A 143 12.75 -6.22 1.55
CA VAL A 143 12.62 -5.34 2.71
C VAL A 143 13.74 -4.31 2.77
N GLU A 144 15.00 -4.74 2.83
CA GLU A 144 16.12 -3.82 3.07
C GLU A 144 16.39 -2.89 1.88
N LEU A 145 16.26 -3.40 0.65
CA LEU A 145 16.61 -2.62 -0.54
C LEU A 145 15.42 -1.86 -1.14
N ARG A 146 14.18 -2.29 -0.88
CA ARG A 146 12.98 -1.66 -1.46
C ARG A 146 12.14 -0.93 -0.41
N HIS A 147 11.65 -1.61 0.62
CA HIS A 147 10.73 -0.99 1.59
C HIS A 147 11.39 -0.03 2.56
N VAL A 148 12.58 -0.33 3.06
CA VAL A 148 13.28 0.54 4.03
C VAL A 148 13.62 1.92 3.44
N PRO A 149 14.21 2.04 2.23
CA PRO A 149 14.46 3.35 1.62
C PRO A 149 13.16 4.09 1.30
N ALA A 150 12.14 3.38 0.82
CA ALA A 150 10.84 3.98 0.52
C ALA A 150 10.20 4.58 1.77
N GLN A 151 10.23 3.87 2.89
CA GLN A 151 9.74 4.37 4.17
C GLN A 151 10.47 5.61 4.65
N ALA A 152 11.79 5.72 4.44
CA ALA A 152 12.52 6.92 4.82
C ALA A 152 11.99 8.16 4.09
N THR A 153 11.77 8.06 2.77
CA THR A 153 11.19 9.14 1.95
C THR A 153 9.76 9.46 2.38
N LEU A 154 8.92 8.45 2.58
CA LEU A 154 7.51 8.62 2.95
C LEU A 154 7.37 9.22 4.36
N LEU A 155 8.16 8.78 5.34
CA LEU A 155 8.16 9.33 6.70
C LEU A 155 8.71 10.76 6.74
N ALA A 156 9.71 11.09 5.92
CA ALA A 156 10.22 12.46 5.79
C ALA A 156 9.14 13.39 5.23
N ALA A 157 8.40 12.96 4.19
CA ALA A 157 7.28 13.72 3.65
C ALA A 157 6.18 13.93 4.69
N GLU A 158 5.85 12.91 5.48
CA GLU A 158 4.89 13.05 6.57
C GLU A 158 5.38 14.00 7.68
N ALA A 159 6.68 13.99 8.00
CA ALA A 159 7.25 14.92 8.96
C ALA A 159 7.15 16.38 8.50
N LEU A 160 7.44 16.65 7.23
CA LEU A 160 7.28 17.98 6.63
C LEU A 160 5.82 18.45 6.69
N ARG A 161 4.89 17.58 6.30
CA ARG A 161 3.45 17.87 6.35
C ARG A 161 2.98 18.28 7.76
N ARG A 162 3.52 17.65 8.80
CA ARG A 162 3.22 18.00 10.20
C ARG A 162 3.88 19.29 10.65
N ALA A 163 5.09 19.58 10.17
CA ALA A 163 5.73 20.86 10.42
C ALA A 163 4.88 22.02 9.86
N ASP A 164 4.14 21.77 8.78
CA ASP A 164 3.17 22.70 8.18
C ASP A 164 1.81 22.74 8.93
N GLY A 165 1.70 22.07 10.09
CA GLY A 165 0.53 22.12 10.97
C GLY A 165 -0.59 21.14 10.64
N LEU A 166 -0.39 20.22 9.70
CA LEU A 166 -1.38 19.21 9.36
C LEU A 166 -1.35 18.04 10.35
N PRO A 167 -2.51 17.48 10.74
CA PRO A 167 -2.60 16.41 11.73
C PRO A 167 -2.04 15.11 11.16
N GLY A 168 -1.38 14.28 11.99
CA GLY A 168 -0.96 12.94 11.57
C GLY A 168 -1.15 11.87 12.63
N SER A 169 -1.33 10.63 12.18
CA SER A 169 -1.88 9.54 13.02
C SER A 169 -0.85 8.50 13.49
N PHE A 170 0.43 8.64 13.15
CA PHE A 170 1.50 7.70 13.53
C PHE A 170 2.86 8.38 13.77
N PRO A 171 3.85 7.76 14.44
CA PRO A 171 5.16 8.38 14.63
C PRO A 171 5.93 8.58 13.31
N VAL A 172 6.69 9.67 13.17
CA VAL A 172 7.51 9.95 11.96
C VAL A 172 8.96 9.44 12.05
N GLU A 173 9.41 9.07 13.25
CA GLU A 173 10.69 8.39 13.45
C GLU A 173 10.51 6.90 13.12
N ARG A 174 11.34 6.34 12.24
CA ARG A 174 11.16 4.97 11.72
C ARG A 174 11.07 3.92 12.82
N GLY A 175 11.93 3.96 13.83
CA GLY A 175 11.89 3.01 14.94
C GLY A 175 10.57 3.11 15.71
N ALA A 176 10.10 4.31 15.99
CA ALA A 176 8.79 4.54 16.60
C ALA A 176 7.63 4.09 15.71
N PHE A 177 7.70 4.31 14.39
CA PHE A 177 6.70 3.88 13.43
C PHE A 177 6.55 2.35 13.41
N VAL A 178 7.65 1.62 13.35
CA VAL A 178 7.64 0.15 13.39
C VAL A 178 7.08 -0.37 14.72
N ARG A 179 7.50 0.21 15.86
CA ARG A 179 6.95 -0.16 17.18
C ARG A 179 5.45 0.12 17.29
N TRP A 180 5.01 1.25 16.76
CA TRP A 180 3.59 1.61 16.69
C TRP A 180 2.80 0.58 15.86
N GLY A 181 3.33 0.18 14.71
CA GLY A 181 2.73 -0.83 13.85
C GLY A 181 2.59 -2.20 14.52
N ILE A 182 3.66 -2.69 15.16
CA ILE A 182 3.65 -3.95 15.93
C ILE A 182 2.61 -3.88 17.05
N ALA A 183 2.54 -2.77 17.79
CA ALA A 183 1.57 -2.61 18.86
C ALA A 183 0.11 -2.62 18.34
N LEU A 184 -0.14 -1.96 17.21
CA LEU A 184 -1.46 -1.92 16.58
C LEU A 184 -1.89 -3.33 16.11
N GLU A 185 -0.99 -4.03 15.45
CA GLU A 185 -1.24 -5.39 14.97
C GLU A 185 -1.44 -6.39 16.11
N THR A 186 -0.65 -6.27 17.19
CA THR A 186 -0.81 -7.11 18.39
C THR A 186 -2.23 -6.98 18.98
N ARG A 187 -2.78 -5.76 19.04
CA ARG A 187 -4.16 -5.53 19.50
C ARG A 187 -5.19 -6.17 18.57
N LEU A 188 -4.97 -6.09 17.26
CA LEU A 188 -5.85 -6.65 16.24
C LEU A 188 -5.92 -8.19 16.28
N ARG A 189 -4.87 -8.87 16.78
CA ARG A 189 -4.87 -10.32 17.02
C ARG A 189 -5.49 -10.72 18.36
N GLY A 190 -5.26 -9.94 19.41
CA GLY A 190 -5.84 -10.20 20.74
C GLY A 190 -7.35 -9.95 20.85
N SER A 191 -7.95 -9.37 19.81
CA SER A 191 -9.39 -9.06 19.73
C SER A 191 -10.16 -10.04 18.82
N ALA A 192 -9.52 -11.13 18.36
CA ALA A 192 -10.08 -12.15 17.47
C ALA A 192 -10.43 -13.43 18.22
#